data_AF-C5DG54-F1
#
_entry.id   AF-C5DG54-F1
#
_cell.length_a   1.000
_cell.length_b   1.000
_cell.length_c   1.000
_cell.angle_alpha   90.00
_cell.angle_beta   90.00
_cell.angle_gamma   90.00
#
_symmetry.space_group_name_H-M   'P 1'
#
loop_
_entity.id
_entity.type
_entity.pdbx_description
1 polymer ?
#
loop_
_entity_poly.entity_id
_entity_poly.type
_entity_poly.pdbx_seq_one_letter_code
_entity_poly.pdbx_strand_id
1 'polypeptide(L)'
;MSSPQVSSTKLLEELLENKAFQPDSHKALESETENQLQDCLNAFLKGDCKGCLEKMFQAGLLRGEYLENDPKLWKLYLSACSQIKFDVLEVSLSKVGRSNFSKADVSRAQRILAQEPLCEQMAGVLMYLTCCYKCARADNSMEAMKNLEMASGDYIRKCSECSEHSGDTREANQVLELVWFYMFSLQGGRSHKRMSRILYEQLCKSAPAVPRVLQAPSKTNPAVTLENQLISRIEALAPEKPNIVQPLQQRKLKPTNSHPFSSDRTSEAIPVLAPVPTIIKPDKAASINTSKFKALITRLQPFLNSKSIPVLVFVLLLSLKKAQKVAGLPNKLAHILNVILRRLGGIINIILSI
;
A
#
# COMPACT_ATOMS: atom_id res chain seq x y z
N MET A 1 76.45 27.59 -27.10
CA MET A 1 75.48 26.93 -26.20
C MET A 1 74.52 28.00 -25.71
N SER A 2 73.22 27.77 -25.88
CA SER A 2 72.08 28.30 -25.08
C SER A 2 70.81 28.23 -25.94
N SER A 3 70.07 27.13 -25.78
CA SER A 3 68.71 26.97 -26.30
C SER A 3 67.72 27.72 -25.41
N PRO A 4 66.76 28.49 -25.95
CA PRO A 4 65.60 28.93 -25.20
C PRO A 4 64.50 27.87 -25.33
N GLN A 5 64.25 27.13 -24.24
CA GLN A 5 63.19 26.13 -24.13
C GLN A 5 62.26 26.49 -22.98
N VAL A 6 61.49 27.58 -23.09
CA VAL A 6 60.40 27.92 -22.14
C VAL A 6 59.34 28.76 -22.85
N SER A 7 58.47 28.18 -23.68
CA SER A 7 57.31 28.93 -24.25
C SER A 7 56.08 28.10 -24.59
N SER A 8 56.18 26.77 -24.70
CA SER A 8 55.07 25.93 -25.17
C SER A 8 54.05 25.56 -24.08
N THR A 9 54.45 25.47 -22.81
CA THR A 9 53.56 25.06 -21.72
C THR A 9 52.62 26.17 -21.27
N LYS A 10 53.10 27.41 -21.22
CA LYS A 10 52.28 28.59 -20.87
C LYS A 10 51.18 28.88 -21.89
N LEU A 11 51.45 28.68 -23.18
CA LEU A 11 50.45 28.89 -24.24
C LEU A 11 49.34 27.83 -24.19
N LEU A 12 49.68 26.59 -23.81
CA LEU A 12 48.72 25.50 -23.66
C LEU A 12 47.83 25.70 -22.44
N GLU A 13 48.40 26.14 -21.31
CA GLU A 13 47.66 26.51 -20.10
C GLU A 13 46.74 27.72 -20.36
N GLU A 14 47.21 28.75 -21.07
CA GLU A 14 46.36 29.89 -21.49
C GLU A 14 45.23 29.51 -22.45
N LEU A 15 45.44 28.52 -23.33
CA LEU A 15 44.40 28.00 -24.22
C LEU A 15 43.37 27.13 -23.49
N LEU A 16 43.79 26.40 -22.45
CA LEU A 16 42.91 25.58 -21.60
C LEU A 16 42.11 26.41 -20.59
N GLU A 17 42.64 27.53 -20.11
CA GLU A 17 41.92 28.47 -19.24
C GLU A 17 41.00 29.45 -20.00
N ASN A 18 41.03 29.42 -21.33
CA ASN A 18 40.21 30.29 -22.15
C ASN A 18 38.72 29.89 -22.02
N LYS A 19 37.89 30.81 -21.53
CA LYS A 19 36.44 30.61 -21.29
C LYS A 19 35.65 30.17 -22.54
N ALA A 20 36.25 30.28 -23.74
CA ALA A 20 35.69 29.77 -24.98
C ALA A 20 35.70 28.22 -25.08
N PHE A 21 36.53 27.53 -24.29
CA PHE A 21 36.62 26.07 -24.22
C PHE A 21 36.10 25.49 -22.90
N GLN A 22 35.71 26.33 -21.94
CA GLN A 22 34.92 25.84 -20.80
C GLN A 22 33.53 25.50 -21.33
N PRO A 23 33.15 24.22 -21.35
CA PRO A 23 31.88 23.88 -21.92
C PRO A 23 30.78 24.36 -20.96
N ASP A 24 29.91 25.26 -21.45
CA ASP A 24 28.58 25.55 -20.88
C ASP A 24 27.73 24.28 -20.63
N SER A 25 28.27 23.11 -21.02
CA SER A 25 27.81 21.76 -20.73
C SER A 25 27.27 21.53 -19.32
N HIS A 26 27.85 22.08 -18.24
CA HIS A 26 27.34 21.78 -16.90
C HIS A 26 25.92 22.31 -16.70
N LYS A 27 25.63 23.53 -17.16
CA LYS A 27 24.27 24.10 -17.10
C LYS A 27 23.32 23.45 -18.10
N ALA A 28 23.82 23.08 -19.28
CA ALA A 28 23.02 22.37 -20.28
C ALA A 28 22.63 20.95 -19.80
N LEU A 29 23.57 20.21 -19.19
CA LEU A 29 23.38 18.87 -18.65
C LEU A 29 22.45 18.88 -17.43
N GLU A 30 22.57 19.88 -16.56
CA GLU A 30 21.63 20.10 -15.45
C GLU A 30 20.22 20.40 -15.97
N SER A 31 20.08 21.27 -16.98
CA SER A 31 18.78 21.57 -17.58
C SER A 31 18.14 20.37 -18.28
N GLU A 32 18.96 19.52 -18.90
CA GLU A 32 18.50 18.30 -19.58
C GLU A 32 18.08 17.23 -18.56
N THR A 33 18.82 17.08 -17.46
CA THR A 33 18.47 16.17 -16.36
C THR A 33 17.19 16.61 -15.65
N GLU A 34 16.99 17.91 -15.44
CA GLU A 34 15.73 18.45 -14.90
C GLU A 34 14.55 18.19 -15.84
N ASN A 35 14.72 18.41 -17.14
CA ASN A 35 13.68 18.12 -18.14
C ASN A 35 13.32 16.62 -18.15
N GLN A 36 14.31 15.73 -18.08
CA GLN A 36 14.10 14.28 -18.00
C GLN A 36 13.40 13.87 -16.70
N LEU A 37 13.75 14.48 -15.56
CA LEU A 37 13.07 14.24 -14.29
C LEU A 37 11.61 14.69 -14.35
N GLN A 38 11.34 15.85 -14.96
CA GLN A 38 9.98 16.36 -15.14
C GLN A 38 9.14 15.41 -16.00
N ASP A 39 9.71 14.81 -17.04
CA ASP A 39 9.05 13.82 -17.87
C ASP A 39 8.71 12.52 -17.13
N CYS A 40 9.57 12.11 -16.19
CA CYS A 40 9.30 11.00 -15.27
C CYS A 40 8.15 11.33 -14.32
N LEU A 41 8.19 12.52 -13.70
CA LEU A 41 7.12 13.02 -12.82
C LEU A 41 5.78 13.10 -13.56
N ASN A 42 5.77 13.62 -14.79
CA ASN A 42 4.57 13.71 -15.61
C ASN A 42 3.97 12.32 -15.91
N ALA A 43 4.80 11.31 -16.15
CA ALA A 43 4.35 9.93 -16.35
C ALA A 43 3.74 9.35 -15.06
N PHE A 44 4.40 9.59 -13.92
CA PHE A 44 3.91 9.18 -12.61
C PHE A 44 2.55 9.82 -12.25
N LEU A 45 2.40 11.13 -12.48
CA LEU A 45 1.16 11.87 -12.23
C LEU A 45 0.00 11.40 -13.13
N LYS A 46 0.29 10.94 -14.35
CA LYS A 46 -0.70 10.30 -15.24
C LYS A 46 -1.09 8.89 -14.77
N GLY A 47 -0.46 8.37 -13.72
CA GLY A 47 -0.69 7.02 -13.18
C GLY A 47 0.07 5.93 -13.94
N ASP A 48 0.99 6.29 -14.83
CA ASP A 48 1.84 5.36 -15.57
C ASP A 48 3.14 5.11 -14.81
N CYS A 49 3.06 4.31 -13.75
CA CYS A 49 4.22 3.94 -12.93
C CYS A 49 5.26 3.12 -13.71
N LYS A 50 4.81 2.33 -14.71
CA LYS A 50 5.72 1.55 -15.56
C LYS A 50 6.54 2.48 -16.45
N GLY A 51 5.86 3.35 -17.20
CA GLY A 51 6.52 4.33 -18.06
C GLY A 51 7.40 5.31 -17.29
N CYS A 52 7.01 5.69 -16.06
CA CYS A 52 7.88 6.46 -15.17
C CYS A 52 9.21 5.74 -14.90
N LEU A 53 9.17 4.48 -14.47
CA LEU A 53 10.39 3.73 -14.15
C LEU A 53 11.25 3.44 -15.39
N GLU A 54 10.63 3.17 -16.53
CA GLU A 54 11.34 2.98 -17.81
C GLU A 54 12.05 4.26 -18.25
N LYS A 55 11.40 5.42 -18.15
CA LYS A 55 12.04 6.71 -18.42
C LYS A 55 13.17 7.03 -17.46
N MET A 56 12.99 6.77 -16.16
CA MET A 56 14.07 6.95 -15.17
C MET A 56 15.27 6.06 -15.48
N PHE A 57 15.02 4.84 -15.97
CA PHE A 57 16.07 3.92 -16.38
C PHE A 57 16.79 4.41 -17.65
N GLN A 58 16.04 4.83 -18.67
CA GLN A 58 16.60 5.36 -19.93
C GLN A 58 17.42 6.64 -19.72
N ALA A 59 16.99 7.51 -18.80
CA ALA A 59 17.69 8.72 -18.39
C ALA A 59 18.91 8.43 -17.48
N GLY A 60 19.17 7.17 -17.10
CA GLY A 60 20.30 6.82 -16.23
C GLY A 60 20.15 7.29 -14.78
N LEU A 61 18.95 7.70 -14.36
CA LEU A 61 18.67 8.24 -13.02
C LEU A 61 18.63 7.17 -11.92
N LEU A 62 18.57 5.88 -12.29
CA LEU A 62 18.48 4.77 -11.34
C LEU A 62 19.84 4.26 -10.81
N ARG A 63 20.92 5.03 -10.99
CA ARG A 63 22.23 4.71 -10.40
C ARG A 63 22.22 5.00 -8.91
N GLY A 64 22.92 4.18 -8.14
CA GLY A 64 22.96 4.29 -6.67
C GLY A 64 23.39 5.68 -6.18
N GLU A 65 24.35 6.29 -6.88
CA GLU A 65 24.88 7.64 -6.58
C GLU A 65 23.80 8.73 -6.67
N TYR A 66 23.00 8.75 -7.74
CA TYR A 66 21.93 9.73 -7.90
C TYR A 66 20.80 9.53 -6.89
N LEU A 67 20.45 8.27 -6.64
CA LEU A 67 19.40 7.91 -5.67
C LEU A 67 19.77 8.24 -4.23
N GLU A 68 21.06 8.31 -3.89
CA GLU A 68 21.51 8.67 -2.53
C GLU A 68 21.67 10.17 -2.34
N ASN A 69 21.98 10.91 -3.40
CA ASN A 69 22.22 12.35 -3.35
C ASN A 69 20.95 13.19 -3.59
N ASP A 70 19.91 12.62 -4.21
CA ASP A 70 18.63 13.31 -4.45
C ASP A 70 17.44 12.59 -3.79
N PRO A 71 16.98 13.07 -2.62
CA PRO A 71 15.81 12.52 -1.93
C PRO A 71 14.51 12.59 -2.74
N LYS A 72 14.34 13.58 -3.62
CA LYS A 72 13.12 13.72 -4.45
C LYS A 72 13.08 12.62 -5.51
N LEU A 73 14.20 12.40 -6.17
CA LEU A 73 14.35 11.32 -7.13
C LEU A 73 14.14 9.95 -6.47
N TRP A 74 14.70 9.75 -5.28
CA TRP A 74 14.51 8.53 -4.51
C TRP A 74 13.04 8.30 -4.12
N LYS A 75 12.35 9.34 -3.64
CA LYS A 75 10.91 9.28 -3.31
C LYS A 75 10.07 8.94 -4.54
N LEU A 76 10.36 9.53 -5.71
CA LEU A 76 9.67 9.23 -6.96
C LEU A 76 9.88 7.76 -7.36
N TYR A 77 11.14 7.31 -7.38
CA TYR A 77 11.51 5.94 -7.70
C TYR A 77 10.79 4.95 -6.78
N LEU A 78 10.82 5.21 -5.48
CA LEU A 78 10.20 4.36 -4.47
C LEU A 78 8.67 4.34 -4.59
N SER A 79 8.06 5.49 -4.83
CA SER A 79 6.60 5.62 -5.01
C SER A 79 6.10 4.89 -6.25
N ALA A 80 6.89 4.87 -7.32
CA ALA A 80 6.56 4.11 -8.52
C ALA A 80 6.74 2.60 -8.29
N CYS A 81 7.83 2.18 -7.64
CA CYS A 81 8.08 0.78 -7.29
C CYS A 81 7.05 0.20 -6.31
N SER A 82 6.56 1.00 -5.37
CA SER A 82 5.55 0.57 -4.39
C SER A 82 4.18 0.33 -5.04
N GLN A 83 3.90 0.92 -6.21
CA GLN A 83 2.63 0.77 -6.93
C GLN A 83 2.64 -0.33 -8.00
N ILE A 84 3.81 -0.65 -8.56
CA ILE A 84 3.93 -1.69 -9.59
C ILE A 84 4.36 -3.04 -9.00
N LYS A 85 4.08 -4.13 -9.70
CA LYS A 85 4.64 -5.44 -9.39
C LYS A 85 5.88 -5.68 -10.26
N PHE A 86 6.94 -6.26 -9.70
CA PHE A 86 8.23 -6.43 -10.39
C PHE A 86 8.19 -7.44 -11.56
N ASP A 87 7.12 -8.23 -11.68
CA ASP A 87 6.84 -9.18 -12.78
C ASP A 87 6.36 -8.47 -14.06
N VAL A 88 5.86 -7.23 -13.97
CA VAL A 88 5.38 -6.44 -15.12
C VAL A 88 6.49 -5.61 -15.79
N LEU A 89 7.63 -5.46 -15.10
CA LEU A 89 8.77 -4.68 -15.56
C LEU A 89 9.66 -5.50 -16.51
N GLU A 90 10.36 -4.80 -17.40
CA GLU A 90 11.41 -5.42 -18.22
C GLU A 90 12.53 -6.00 -17.35
N VAL A 91 13.22 -7.02 -17.87
CA VAL A 91 14.25 -7.79 -17.13
C VAL A 91 15.33 -6.88 -16.54
N SER A 92 15.82 -5.90 -17.32
CA SER A 92 16.85 -4.95 -16.89
C SER A 92 16.38 -4.10 -15.71
N LEU A 93 15.17 -3.57 -15.77
CA LEU A 93 14.59 -2.74 -14.73
C LEU A 93 14.25 -3.56 -13.48
N SER A 94 13.76 -4.79 -13.66
CA SER A 94 13.54 -5.73 -12.56
C SER A 94 14.85 -6.06 -11.83
N LYS A 95 15.97 -6.21 -12.56
CA LYS A 95 17.31 -6.41 -11.97
C LYS A 95 17.76 -5.20 -11.14
N VAL A 96 17.54 -3.97 -11.62
CA VAL A 96 17.83 -2.74 -10.88
C VAL A 96 16.95 -2.60 -9.63
N GLY A 97 15.67 -2.97 -9.73
CA GLY A 97 14.78 -3.06 -8.58
C GLY A 97 15.31 -4.03 -7.52
N ARG A 98 15.62 -5.27 -7.93
CA ARG A 98 16.15 -6.29 -7.03
C ARG A 98 17.50 -5.91 -6.41
N SER A 99 18.40 -5.26 -7.14
CA SER A 99 19.66 -4.80 -6.55
C SER A 99 19.45 -3.75 -5.44
N ASN A 100 18.46 -2.88 -5.58
CA ASN A 100 18.16 -1.85 -4.59
C ASN A 100 17.35 -2.34 -3.38
N PHE A 101 16.55 -3.40 -3.53
CA PHE A 101 15.59 -3.86 -2.52
C PHE A 101 15.85 -5.28 -1.98
N SER A 102 16.85 -6.00 -2.49
CA SER A 102 17.17 -7.37 -2.03
C SER A 102 17.66 -7.44 -0.58
N LYS A 103 18.36 -6.40 -0.12
CA LYS A 103 18.79 -6.24 1.28
C LYS A 103 17.94 -5.16 1.92
N ALA A 104 17.20 -5.51 2.97
CA ALA A 104 16.40 -4.57 3.74
C ALA A 104 17.32 -3.68 4.60
N ASP A 105 17.84 -2.61 4.01
CA ASP A 105 18.68 -1.61 4.67
C ASP A 105 17.84 -0.39 5.07
N VAL A 106 17.16 -0.51 6.22
CA VAL A 106 16.34 0.56 6.78
C VAL A 106 17.19 1.80 7.10
N SER A 107 18.44 1.62 7.52
CA SER A 107 19.36 2.70 7.83
C SER A 107 19.68 3.56 6.60
N ARG A 108 19.83 2.94 5.41
CA ARG A 108 19.98 3.68 4.15
C ARG A 108 18.76 4.54 3.84
N ALA A 109 17.55 3.97 3.95
CA ALA A 109 16.31 4.72 3.73
C ALA A 109 16.15 5.88 4.73
N GLN A 110 16.49 5.66 6.01
CA GLN A 110 16.49 6.72 7.03
C GLN A 110 17.49 7.84 6.73
N ARG A 111 18.70 7.51 6.25
CA ARG A 111 19.71 8.52 5.88
C ARG A 111 19.24 9.42 4.75
N ILE A 112 18.65 8.85 3.70
CA ILE A 112 18.13 9.61 2.55
C ILE A 112 16.98 10.53 2.98
N LEU A 113 16.16 10.09 3.93
CA LEU A 113 14.99 10.84 4.43
C LEU A 113 15.29 11.69 5.68
N ALA A 114 16.55 11.84 6.09
CA ALA A 114 16.89 12.42 7.39
C ALA A 114 16.38 13.86 7.60
N GLN A 115 16.21 14.62 6.50
CA GLN A 115 15.72 16.00 6.53
C GLN A 115 14.19 16.12 6.59
N GLU A 116 13.48 15.01 6.40
CA GLU A 116 12.01 14.97 6.37
C GLU A 116 11.44 14.90 7.78
N PRO A 117 10.20 15.36 8.02
CA PRO A 117 9.54 15.14 9.30
C PRO A 117 9.32 13.65 9.55
N LEU A 118 9.31 13.23 10.82
CA LEU A 118 9.25 11.82 11.23
C LEU A 118 8.09 11.06 10.58
N CYS A 119 6.92 11.69 10.44
CA CYS A 119 5.77 11.11 9.73
C CYS A 119 6.10 10.74 8.26
N GLU A 120 6.75 11.62 7.51
CA GLU A 120 7.14 11.37 6.11
C GLU A 120 8.29 10.37 6.02
N GLN A 121 9.20 10.38 7.01
CA GLN A 121 10.23 9.33 7.12
C GLN A 121 9.60 7.95 7.28
N MET A 122 8.63 7.80 8.18
CA MET A 122 7.91 6.54 8.39
C MET A 122 7.17 6.07 7.14
N ALA A 123 6.49 6.99 6.45
CA ALA A 123 5.80 6.67 5.20
C ALA A 123 6.78 6.19 4.11
N GLY A 124 7.91 6.89 3.95
CA GLY A 124 8.95 6.52 3.00
C GLY A 124 9.58 5.17 3.33
N VAL A 125 9.95 4.93 4.59
CA VAL A 125 10.51 3.62 5.01
C VAL A 125 9.49 2.50 4.84
N LEU A 126 8.20 2.72 5.12
CA LEU A 126 7.15 1.73 4.87
C LEU A 126 7.05 1.36 3.38
N MET A 127 7.13 2.35 2.48
CA MET A 127 7.17 2.08 1.04
C MET A 127 8.42 1.27 0.66
N TYR A 128 9.57 1.59 1.24
CA TYR A 128 10.83 0.85 1.04
C TYR A 128 10.71 -0.61 1.49
N LEU A 129 10.23 -0.85 2.72
CA LEU A 129 9.98 -2.19 3.25
C LEU A 129 8.98 -2.97 2.38
N THR A 130 7.97 -2.29 1.84
CA THR A 130 7.01 -2.89 0.89
C THR A 130 7.68 -3.34 -0.41
N CYS A 131 8.62 -2.55 -0.94
CA CYS A 131 9.41 -2.93 -2.11
C CYS A 131 10.34 -4.13 -1.79
N CYS A 132 11.02 -4.12 -0.64
CA CYS A 132 11.80 -5.26 -0.18
C CYS A 132 10.96 -6.54 -0.06
N TYR A 133 9.75 -6.44 0.49
CA TYR A 133 8.81 -7.57 0.59
C TYR A 133 8.48 -8.14 -0.79
N LYS A 134 8.19 -7.29 -1.77
CA LYS A 134 7.89 -7.73 -3.14
C LYS A 134 9.08 -8.46 -3.77
N CYS A 135 10.31 -7.99 -3.55
CA CYS A 135 11.52 -8.66 -4.02
C CYS A 135 11.70 -10.02 -3.32
N ALA A 136 11.68 -10.05 -1.98
CA ALA A 136 11.82 -11.29 -1.21
C ALA A 136 10.77 -12.34 -1.61
N ARG A 137 9.53 -11.90 -1.88
CA ARG A 137 8.44 -12.77 -2.36
C ARG A 137 8.67 -13.26 -3.79
N ALA A 138 9.12 -12.40 -4.70
CA ALA A 138 9.41 -12.78 -6.07
C ALA A 138 10.59 -13.78 -6.15
N ASP A 139 11.57 -13.63 -5.26
CA ASP A 139 12.74 -14.50 -5.16
C ASP A 139 12.47 -15.77 -4.30
N ASN A 140 11.29 -15.88 -3.67
CA ASN A 140 10.97 -16.91 -2.68
C ASN A 140 12.06 -17.07 -1.58
N SER A 141 12.72 -15.98 -1.21
CA SER A 141 13.83 -15.99 -0.25
C SER A 141 13.31 -15.92 1.18
N MET A 142 13.35 -17.06 1.88
CA MET A 142 12.99 -17.15 3.30
C MET A 142 13.92 -16.32 4.19
N GLU A 143 15.20 -16.26 3.85
CA GLU A 143 16.18 -15.45 4.59
C GLU A 143 15.89 -13.95 4.44
N ALA A 144 15.59 -13.48 3.23
CA ALA A 144 15.22 -12.08 3.00
C ALA A 144 13.92 -11.71 3.74
N MET A 145 12.95 -12.63 3.78
CA MET A 145 11.72 -12.42 4.56
C MET A 145 12.00 -12.32 6.06
N LYS A 146 12.84 -13.18 6.62
CA LYS A 146 13.22 -13.14 8.04
C LYS A 146 13.99 -11.86 8.39
N ASN A 147 14.94 -11.46 7.55
CA ASN A 147 15.68 -10.21 7.73
C ASN A 147 14.75 -8.99 7.66
N LEU A 148 13.79 -9.01 6.75
CA LEU A 148 12.78 -7.96 6.62
C LEU A 148 11.85 -7.90 7.84
N GLU A 149 11.47 -9.05 8.41
CA GLU A 149 10.71 -9.13 9.66
C GLU A 149 11.47 -8.48 10.82
N MET A 150 12.73 -8.86 11.03
CA MET A 150 13.56 -8.28 12.09
C MET A 150 13.72 -6.75 11.90
N ALA A 151 14.08 -6.32 10.69
CA ALA A 151 14.26 -4.90 10.37
C ALA A 151 12.98 -4.08 10.56
N SER A 152 11.81 -4.65 10.19
CA SER A 152 10.52 -3.99 10.37
C SER A 152 10.13 -3.89 11.85
N GLY A 153 10.35 -4.96 12.63
CA GLY A 153 10.08 -4.95 14.08
C GLY A 153 10.94 -3.93 14.83
N ASP A 154 12.24 -3.89 14.52
CA ASP A 154 13.17 -2.90 15.09
C ASP A 154 12.78 -1.47 14.74
N TYR A 155 12.37 -1.25 13.49
CA TYR A 155 11.91 0.07 13.04
C TYR A 155 10.61 0.50 13.73
N ILE A 156 9.62 -0.40 13.86
CA ILE A 156 8.37 -0.14 14.60
C ILE A 156 8.68 0.27 16.04
N ARG A 157 9.55 -0.48 16.72
CA ARG A 157 9.97 -0.18 18.09
C ARG A 157 10.53 1.24 18.19
N LYS A 158 11.55 1.56 17.37
CA LYS A 158 12.18 2.88 17.33
C LYS A 158 11.18 4.00 17.07
N CYS A 159 10.32 3.85 16.06
CA CYS A 159 9.33 4.86 15.71
C CYS A 159 8.27 5.05 16.80
N SER A 160 7.80 3.95 17.41
CA SER A 160 6.83 4.02 18.50
C SER A 160 7.37 4.76 19.73
N GLU A 161 8.64 4.57 20.08
CA GLU A 161 9.30 5.29 21.17
C GLU A 161 9.41 6.79 20.89
N CYS A 162 9.76 7.16 19.64
CA CYS A 162 9.82 8.57 19.23
C CYS A 162 8.44 9.23 19.23
N SER A 163 7.40 8.53 18.78
CA SER A 163 6.05 9.07 18.65
C SER A 163 5.20 9.01 19.91
N GLU A 164 5.64 8.31 20.95
CA GLU A 164 4.91 8.20 22.22
C GLU A 164 4.60 9.58 22.84
N HIS A 165 5.54 10.51 22.73
CA HIS A 165 5.45 11.82 23.39
C HIS A 165 5.15 12.97 22.42
N SER A 166 5.03 12.71 21.12
CA SER A 166 4.87 13.78 20.12
C SER A 166 3.47 14.39 20.11
N GLY A 167 2.45 13.61 20.49
CA GLY A 167 1.04 14.01 20.37
C GLY A 167 0.55 14.17 18.92
N ASP A 168 1.40 13.92 17.91
CA ASP A 168 1.02 14.03 16.50
C ASP A 168 0.25 12.78 16.06
N THR A 169 -1.07 12.95 15.86
CA THR A 169 -1.93 11.87 15.36
C THR A 169 -1.48 11.32 14.00
N ARG A 170 -0.75 12.09 13.17
CA ARG A 170 -0.22 11.60 11.89
C ARG A 170 0.85 10.55 12.11
N GLU A 171 1.73 10.76 13.07
CA GLU A 171 2.76 9.79 13.43
C GLU A 171 2.16 8.49 13.97
N ALA A 172 1.15 8.60 14.85
CA ALA A 172 0.43 7.43 15.34
C ALA A 172 -0.26 6.64 14.21
N ASN A 173 -0.77 7.32 13.19
CA ASN A 173 -1.31 6.66 11.99
C ASN A 173 -0.22 5.93 11.17
N GLN A 174 1.00 6.48 11.08
CA GLN A 174 2.09 5.79 10.40
C GLN A 174 2.56 4.55 11.16
N VAL A 175 2.63 4.62 12.50
CA VAL A 175 2.90 3.46 13.35
C VAL A 175 1.83 2.38 13.12
N LEU A 176 0.55 2.75 13.03
CA LEU A 176 -0.53 1.82 12.70
C LEU A 176 -0.29 1.10 11.35
N GLU A 177 0.09 1.84 10.31
CA GLU A 177 0.32 1.24 8.98
C GLU A 177 1.59 0.36 8.94
N LEU A 178 2.63 0.70 9.71
CA LEU A 178 3.81 -0.15 9.90
C LEU A 178 3.45 -1.47 10.61
N VAL A 179 2.68 -1.41 11.70
CA VAL A 179 2.18 -2.58 12.43
C VAL A 179 1.32 -3.46 11.51
N TRP A 180 0.44 -2.83 10.72
CA TRP A 180 -0.37 -3.53 9.73
C TRP A 180 0.48 -4.28 8.70
N PHE A 181 1.50 -3.62 8.14
CA PHE A 181 2.44 -4.23 7.21
C PHE A 181 3.16 -5.43 7.83
N TYR A 182 3.70 -5.28 9.04
CA TYR A 182 4.40 -6.34 9.76
C TYR A 182 3.52 -7.58 9.97
N MET A 183 2.32 -7.39 10.51
CA MET A 183 1.42 -8.49 10.83
C MET A 183 0.87 -9.21 9.60
N PHE A 184 0.51 -8.47 8.54
CA PHE A 184 -0.26 -9.03 7.43
C PHE A 184 0.57 -9.30 6.17
N SER A 185 1.61 -8.53 5.91
CA SER A 185 2.46 -8.74 4.73
C SER A 185 3.57 -9.75 5.04
N LEU A 186 4.25 -9.61 6.18
CA LEU A 186 5.39 -10.45 6.54
C LEU A 186 4.96 -11.74 7.25
N GLN A 187 4.09 -11.62 8.25
CA GLN A 187 3.66 -12.78 9.04
C GLN A 187 2.41 -13.47 8.47
N GLY A 188 1.63 -12.77 7.63
CA GLY A 188 0.32 -13.20 7.13
C GLY A 188 0.33 -14.21 5.97
N GLY A 189 1.50 -14.69 5.53
CA GLY A 189 1.61 -15.67 4.44
C GLY A 189 0.93 -17.01 4.72
N ARG A 190 0.67 -17.33 6.01
CA ARG A 190 0.00 -18.56 6.44
C ARG A 190 -0.83 -18.31 7.71
N SER A 191 -2.14 -18.44 7.58
CA SER A 191 -3.04 -18.93 8.65
C SER A 191 -3.64 -17.94 9.67
N HIS A 192 -4.99 -17.95 9.67
CA HIS A 192 -5.95 -17.83 10.77
C HIS A 192 -5.85 -16.68 11.80
N LYS A 193 -6.97 -15.95 11.94
CA LYS A 193 -7.37 -14.95 12.97
C LYS A 193 -6.69 -15.04 14.35
N ARG A 194 -6.45 -16.27 14.83
CA ARG A 194 -5.83 -16.51 16.15
C ARG A 194 -4.36 -16.12 16.15
N MET A 195 -3.67 -16.33 15.03
CA MET A 195 -2.29 -15.93 14.85
C MET A 195 -2.18 -14.40 14.84
N SER A 196 -3.04 -13.66 14.13
CA SER A 196 -2.95 -12.20 14.06
C SER A 196 -3.08 -11.51 15.44
N ARG A 197 -3.94 -11.99 16.35
CA ARG A 197 -3.99 -11.41 17.71
C ARG A 197 -2.73 -11.73 18.52
N ILE A 198 -2.25 -12.98 18.45
CA ILE A 198 -1.02 -13.40 19.13
C ILE A 198 0.18 -12.61 18.61
N LEU A 199 0.26 -12.37 17.31
CA LEU A 199 1.32 -11.58 16.68
C LEU A 199 1.32 -10.13 17.15
N TYR A 200 0.14 -9.53 17.30
CA TYR A 200 0.02 -8.21 17.89
C TYR A 200 0.48 -8.20 19.36
N GLU A 201 0.03 -9.17 20.16
CA GLU A 201 0.44 -9.29 21.56
C GLU A 201 1.97 -9.51 21.70
N GLN A 202 2.58 -10.28 20.81
CA GLN A 202 4.03 -10.47 20.76
C GLN A 202 4.75 -9.17 20.38
N LEU A 203 4.25 -8.44 19.39
CA LEU A 203 4.80 -7.15 18.98
C LEU A 203 4.74 -6.15 20.14
N CYS A 204 3.61 -6.06 20.84
CA CYS A 204 3.44 -5.19 22.01
C CYS A 204 4.41 -5.53 23.15
N LYS A 205 4.78 -6.81 23.32
CA LYS A 205 5.82 -7.21 24.28
C LYS A 205 7.22 -6.75 23.86
N SER A 206 7.53 -6.84 22.57
CA SER A 206 8.82 -6.38 22.03
C SER A 206 8.93 -4.85 21.87
N ALA A 207 7.79 -4.16 21.73
CA ALA A 207 7.69 -2.73 21.51
C ALA A 207 6.58 -2.13 22.39
N PRO A 208 6.83 -1.90 23.70
CA PRO A 208 5.82 -1.45 24.66
C PRO A 208 5.23 -0.06 24.40
N ALA A 209 5.88 0.76 23.56
CA ALA A 209 5.36 2.06 23.13
C ALA A 209 4.25 1.93 22.06
N VAL A 210 4.18 0.83 21.31
CA VAL A 210 3.16 0.61 20.27
C VAL A 210 1.73 0.75 20.81
N PRO A 211 1.28 0.00 21.83
CA PRO A 211 -0.09 0.13 22.32
C PRO A 211 -0.37 1.55 22.82
N ARG A 212 0.60 2.20 23.49
CA ARG A 212 0.47 3.57 24.00
C ARG A 212 0.24 4.59 22.87
N VAL A 213 1.02 4.50 21.78
CA VAL A 213 0.84 5.33 20.59
C VAL A 213 -0.50 5.06 19.91
N LEU A 214 -0.94 3.80 19.84
CA LEU A 214 -2.18 3.40 19.18
C LEU A 214 -3.45 3.71 19.99
N GLN A 215 -3.33 4.16 21.25
CA GLN A 215 -4.45 4.74 22.00
C GLN A 215 -4.89 6.11 21.46
N ALA A 216 -4.14 6.72 20.54
CA ALA A 216 -4.54 7.94 19.87
C ALA A 216 -5.92 7.83 19.19
N PRO A 217 -6.73 8.91 19.19
CA PRO A 217 -8.04 8.91 18.57
C PRO A 217 -7.95 8.80 17.05
N SER A 218 -8.88 8.07 16.43
CA SER A 218 -8.94 7.97 14.98
C SER A 218 -9.50 9.22 14.32
N LYS A 219 -8.94 9.55 13.14
CA LYS A 219 -9.44 10.63 12.27
C LYS A 219 -10.88 10.42 11.80
N THR A 220 -11.34 9.18 11.65
CA THR A 220 -12.71 8.89 11.14
C THR A 220 -13.76 8.88 12.24
N ASN A 221 -13.37 8.54 13.47
CA ASN A 221 -14.25 8.55 14.64
C ASN A 221 -13.39 8.79 15.89
N PRO A 222 -13.40 10.00 16.47
CA PRO A 222 -12.60 10.33 17.65
C PRO A 222 -12.91 9.48 18.88
N ALA A 223 -14.09 8.83 18.94
CA ALA A 223 -14.45 7.92 20.02
C ALA A 223 -13.79 6.53 19.90
N VAL A 224 -13.06 6.26 18.81
CA VAL A 224 -12.40 4.98 18.54
C VAL A 224 -10.89 5.20 18.45
N THR A 225 -10.13 4.44 19.22
CA THR A 225 -8.66 4.46 19.18
C THR A 225 -8.13 3.76 17.94
N LEU A 226 -6.93 4.13 17.48
CA LEU A 226 -6.26 3.45 16.37
C LEU A 226 -6.05 1.94 16.65
N GLU A 227 -5.81 1.56 17.91
CA GLU A 227 -5.74 0.16 18.34
C GLU A 227 -7.08 -0.56 18.12
N ASN A 228 -8.20 0.05 18.51
CA ASN A 228 -9.52 -0.54 18.25
C ASN A 228 -9.81 -0.65 16.75
N GLN A 229 -9.32 0.28 15.93
CA GLN A 229 -9.40 0.16 14.49
C GLN A 229 -8.58 -1.01 13.95
N LEU A 230 -7.35 -1.20 14.45
CA LEU A 230 -6.50 -2.33 14.09
C LEU A 230 -7.19 -3.66 14.42
N ILE A 231 -7.71 -3.79 15.65
CA ILE A 231 -8.44 -4.98 16.11
C ILE A 231 -9.68 -5.21 15.24
N SER A 232 -10.47 -4.18 14.96
CA SER A 232 -11.65 -4.29 14.10
C SER A 232 -11.28 -4.72 12.67
N ARG A 233 -10.16 -4.22 12.12
CA ARG A 233 -9.65 -4.63 10.81
C ARG A 233 -9.20 -6.11 10.83
N ILE A 234 -8.54 -6.54 11.91
CA ILE A 234 -8.17 -7.96 12.13
C ILE A 234 -9.42 -8.84 12.17
N GLU A 235 -10.46 -8.42 12.88
CA GLU A 235 -11.72 -9.15 13.02
C GLU A 235 -12.51 -9.20 11.71
N ALA A 236 -12.54 -8.12 10.92
CA ALA A 236 -13.26 -8.07 9.65
C ALA A 236 -12.66 -8.97 8.56
N LEU A 237 -11.36 -9.30 8.63
CA LEU A 237 -10.72 -10.27 7.73
C LEU A 237 -11.12 -11.72 8.03
N ALA A 238 -12.07 -11.91 8.93
CA ALA A 238 -12.65 -13.18 9.23
C ALA A 238 -13.51 -13.76 8.12
N PRO A 239 -13.36 -15.05 7.76
CA PRO A 239 -14.48 -15.77 7.17
C PRO A 239 -15.67 -15.70 8.14
N GLU A 240 -16.81 -15.20 7.65
CA GLU A 240 -18.10 -15.31 8.32
C GLU A 240 -18.29 -16.78 8.67
N LYS A 241 -18.52 -17.07 9.95
CA LYS A 241 -18.98 -18.42 10.30
C LYS A 241 -20.33 -18.57 9.60
N PRO A 242 -20.58 -19.63 8.80
CA PRO A 242 -21.94 -19.94 8.43
C PRO A 242 -22.71 -20.10 9.74
N ASN A 243 -23.78 -19.32 9.90
CA ASN A 243 -24.72 -19.51 10.99
C ASN A 243 -25.25 -20.95 10.89
N ILE A 244 -24.64 -21.86 11.64
CA ILE A 244 -25.26 -23.13 11.95
C ILE A 244 -26.41 -22.76 12.87
N VAL A 245 -27.58 -22.56 12.26
CA VAL A 245 -28.85 -22.61 12.96
C VAL A 245 -28.92 -24.01 13.56
N GLN A 246 -28.52 -24.14 14.83
CA GLN A 246 -28.83 -25.32 15.61
C GLN A 246 -30.35 -25.38 15.74
N PRO A 247 -31.03 -26.43 15.25
CA PRO A 247 -32.42 -26.62 15.62
C PRO A 247 -32.45 -26.90 17.12
N LEU A 248 -33.24 -26.09 17.85
CA LEU A 248 -33.64 -26.36 19.23
C LEU A 248 -34.27 -27.76 19.29
N GLN A 249 -33.51 -28.79 19.65
CA GLN A 249 -34.08 -30.03 20.14
C GLN A 249 -34.46 -29.81 21.59
N GLN A 250 -35.76 -29.58 21.80
CA GLN A 250 -36.41 -29.66 23.09
C GLN A 250 -36.13 -31.05 23.70
N ARG A 251 -35.27 -31.08 24.72
CA ARG A 251 -35.17 -32.21 25.65
C ARG A 251 -36.50 -32.33 26.39
N LYS A 252 -37.37 -33.23 25.94
CA LYS A 252 -38.50 -33.73 26.72
C LYS A 252 -37.99 -34.88 27.59
N LEU A 253 -37.82 -34.61 28.88
CA LEU A 253 -37.62 -35.63 29.91
C LEU A 253 -38.92 -36.44 30.06
N LYS A 254 -38.82 -37.78 29.99
CA LYS A 254 -39.81 -38.67 30.62
C LYS A 254 -39.12 -39.98 31.07
N PRO A 255 -39.33 -40.46 32.31
CA PRO A 255 -38.61 -41.60 32.86
C PRO A 255 -39.37 -42.93 32.72
N THR A 256 -38.59 -43.99 32.46
CA THR A 256 -38.51 -45.27 33.19
C THR A 256 -39.60 -46.38 33.01
N ASN A 257 -39.09 -47.53 32.53
CA ASN A 257 -39.39 -48.96 32.76
C ASN A 257 -40.62 -49.65 32.13
N SER A 258 -40.36 -50.64 31.25
CA SER A 258 -40.25 -52.08 31.58
C SER A 258 -40.01 -52.95 30.32
N HIS A 259 -39.15 -53.96 30.47
CA HIS A 259 -38.83 -55.09 29.57
C HIS A 259 -39.98 -56.12 29.48
N PRO A 260 -39.88 -57.28 28.78
CA PRO A 260 -39.19 -57.67 27.53
C PRO A 260 -40.09 -58.55 26.59
N PHE A 261 -39.66 -58.83 25.34
CA PHE A 261 -39.60 -60.17 24.70
C PHE A 261 -39.54 -60.12 23.15
N SER A 262 -38.53 -60.84 22.62
CA SER A 262 -38.43 -61.68 21.41
C SER A 262 -38.98 -61.26 20.02
N SER A 263 -38.08 -61.47 19.04
CA SER A 263 -38.27 -62.26 17.80
C SER A 263 -38.34 -61.52 16.45
N ASP A 264 -37.31 -61.79 15.65
CA ASP A 264 -37.29 -62.10 14.21
C ASP A 264 -37.89 -61.17 13.13
N ARG A 265 -37.02 -61.01 12.11
CA ARG A 265 -37.27 -61.08 10.65
C ARG A 265 -37.86 -59.87 9.88
N THR A 266 -36.95 -59.34 9.04
CA THR A 266 -37.04 -59.15 7.57
C THR A 266 -38.04 -58.17 6.95
N SER A 267 -37.59 -57.62 5.81
CA SER A 267 -38.30 -56.92 4.72
C SER A 267 -38.33 -55.38 4.82
N GLU A 268 -37.54 -54.69 4.00
CA GLU A 268 -37.83 -54.30 2.60
C GLU A 268 -39.14 -53.52 2.46
N ALA A 269 -39.03 -52.20 2.24
CA ALA A 269 -39.92 -51.44 1.36
C ALA A 269 -39.33 -50.05 1.08
N ILE A 270 -38.88 -49.86 -0.16
CA ILE A 270 -38.73 -48.55 -0.82
C ILE A 270 -40.15 -48.05 -1.17
N PRO A 271 -40.43 -46.75 -1.02
CA PRO A 271 -41.02 -46.00 -2.13
C PRO A 271 -40.30 -44.64 -2.30
N VAL A 272 -39.60 -44.43 -3.41
CA VAL A 272 -40.08 -43.77 -4.65
C VAL A 272 -40.44 -42.29 -4.48
N LEU A 273 -39.73 -41.50 -5.28
CA LEU A 273 -39.71 -40.05 -5.42
C LEU A 273 -41.08 -39.38 -5.59
N ALA A 274 -41.22 -38.18 -5.02
CA ALA A 274 -41.96 -37.08 -5.62
C ALA A 274 -41.09 -35.81 -5.62
N PRO A 275 -41.00 -35.06 -6.75
CA PRO A 275 -40.20 -33.85 -6.85
C PRO A 275 -41.00 -32.64 -6.34
N VAL A 276 -40.43 -31.90 -5.39
CA VAL A 276 -40.97 -30.62 -4.91
C VAL A 276 -40.45 -29.50 -5.82
N PRO A 277 -41.33 -28.64 -6.38
CA PRO A 277 -40.90 -27.54 -7.25
C PRO A 277 -40.30 -26.39 -6.45
N THR A 278 -39.09 -25.98 -6.82
CA THR A 278 -38.39 -24.81 -6.27
C THR A 278 -39.02 -23.53 -6.78
N ILE A 279 -39.81 -22.86 -5.93
CA ILE A 279 -40.24 -21.46 -6.15
C ILE A 279 -39.08 -20.55 -5.74
N ILE A 280 -38.31 -20.10 -6.73
CA ILE A 280 -37.29 -19.05 -6.55
C ILE A 280 -38.02 -17.70 -6.46
N LYS A 281 -38.05 -17.10 -5.26
CA LYS A 281 -38.41 -15.68 -5.08
C LYS A 281 -37.23 -14.80 -5.49
N PRO A 282 -37.45 -13.67 -6.19
CA PRO A 282 -36.38 -12.76 -6.56
C PRO A 282 -35.93 -11.96 -5.32
N ASP A 283 -34.63 -12.04 -5.02
CA ASP A 283 -33.99 -11.25 -3.97
C ASP A 283 -34.05 -9.75 -4.30
N LYS A 284 -34.43 -8.98 -3.29
CA LYS A 284 -34.50 -7.51 -3.31
C LYS A 284 -33.09 -6.94 -3.54
N ALA A 285 -32.97 -6.09 -4.56
CA ALA A 285 -31.75 -5.34 -4.84
C ALA A 285 -31.28 -4.55 -3.61
N ALA A 286 -30.01 -4.75 -3.23
CA ALA A 286 -29.37 -4.03 -2.14
C ALA A 286 -29.44 -2.51 -2.36
N SER A 287 -30.05 -1.79 -1.43
CA SER A 287 -30.13 -0.33 -1.47
C SER A 287 -28.74 0.27 -1.27
N ILE A 288 -28.25 0.98 -2.28
CA ILE A 288 -26.99 1.72 -2.23
C ILE A 288 -27.12 2.80 -1.14
N ASN A 289 -26.27 2.71 -0.12
CA ASN A 289 -26.30 3.61 1.04
C ASN A 289 -25.80 5.01 0.65
N THR A 290 -26.74 5.92 0.37
CA THR A 290 -26.52 7.29 -0.12
C THR A 290 -25.86 8.24 0.89
N SER A 291 -25.76 7.84 2.16
CA SER A 291 -25.21 8.68 3.25
C SER A 291 -23.71 8.98 3.08
N LYS A 292 -22.93 7.99 2.63
CA LYS A 292 -21.48 8.14 2.39
C LYS A 292 -21.17 9.03 1.18
N PHE A 293 -22.04 8.97 0.16
CA PHE A 293 -21.93 9.81 -1.02
C PHE A 293 -22.27 11.27 -0.69
N LYS A 294 -23.29 11.48 0.16
CA LYS A 294 -23.68 12.80 0.64
C LYS A 294 -22.55 13.49 1.40
N ALA A 295 -21.85 12.76 2.27
CA ALA A 295 -20.68 13.24 3.03
C ALA A 295 -19.47 13.59 2.14
N LEU A 296 -19.26 12.84 1.04
CA LEU A 296 -18.21 13.11 0.07
C LEU A 296 -18.51 14.38 -0.75
N ILE A 297 -19.77 14.59 -1.12
CA ILE A 297 -20.24 15.81 -1.81
C ILE A 297 -20.12 17.03 -0.88
N THR A 298 -20.47 16.91 0.40
CA THR A 298 -20.32 18.03 1.36
C THR A 298 -18.84 18.38 1.61
N ARG A 299 -17.94 17.40 1.57
CA ARG A 299 -16.48 17.64 1.65
C ARG A 299 -15.89 18.27 0.39
N LEU A 300 -16.50 18.04 -0.77
CA LEU A 300 -16.08 18.64 -2.04
C LEU A 300 -16.68 20.05 -2.23
N GLN A 301 -17.69 20.41 -1.45
CA GLN A 301 -18.39 21.70 -1.50
C GLN A 301 -17.48 22.95 -1.51
N PRO A 302 -16.40 23.07 -0.71
CA PRO A 302 -15.51 24.24 -0.77
C PRO A 302 -14.60 24.29 -2.00
N PHE A 303 -14.45 23.19 -2.75
CA PHE A 303 -13.63 23.11 -3.97
C PHE A 303 -14.46 23.29 -5.26
N LEU A 304 -15.79 23.42 -5.14
CA LEU A 304 -16.76 23.56 -6.23
C LEU A 304 -16.99 25.02 -6.65
N ASN A 305 -15.96 25.86 -6.69
CA ASN A 305 -16.12 27.28 -7.07
C ASN A 305 -15.24 27.69 -8.28
N SER A 306 -15.20 26.87 -9.33
CA SER A 306 -14.55 27.25 -10.58
C SER A 306 -15.22 26.66 -11.83
N LYS A 307 -15.02 27.33 -12.97
CA LYS A 307 -15.67 27.10 -14.29
C LYS A 307 -15.52 25.67 -14.85
N SER A 308 -14.77 24.78 -14.21
CA SER A 308 -14.55 23.39 -14.63
C SER A 308 -15.56 22.38 -14.04
N ILE A 309 -16.50 22.82 -13.19
CA ILE A 309 -17.53 21.97 -12.56
C ILE A 309 -18.43 21.25 -13.58
N PRO A 310 -18.97 21.91 -14.63
CA PRO A 310 -19.84 21.22 -15.57
C PRO A 310 -19.08 20.10 -16.28
N VAL A 311 -17.81 20.31 -16.59
CA VAL A 311 -16.95 19.33 -17.27
C VAL A 311 -16.69 18.13 -16.35
N LEU A 312 -16.32 18.35 -15.09
CA LEU A 312 -16.03 17.27 -14.15
C LEU A 312 -17.30 16.44 -13.84
N VAL A 313 -18.44 17.11 -13.62
CA VAL A 313 -19.72 16.45 -13.39
C VAL A 313 -20.19 15.70 -14.64
N PHE A 314 -19.99 16.27 -15.83
CA PHE A 314 -20.34 15.61 -17.09
C PHE A 314 -19.46 14.38 -17.37
N VAL A 315 -18.16 14.46 -17.09
CA VAL A 315 -17.25 13.30 -17.18
C VAL A 315 -17.63 12.22 -16.17
N LEU A 316 -18.00 12.59 -14.95
CA LEU A 316 -18.44 11.65 -13.92
C LEU A 316 -19.77 10.98 -14.32
N LEU A 317 -20.72 11.76 -14.86
CA LEU A 317 -22.02 11.24 -15.33
C LEU A 317 -21.88 10.36 -16.57
N LEU A 318 -20.98 10.69 -17.50
CA LEU A 318 -20.67 9.85 -18.66
C LEU A 318 -20.02 8.53 -18.25
N SER A 319 -19.10 8.56 -17.27
CA SER A 319 -18.47 7.34 -16.76
C SER A 319 -19.45 6.48 -15.95
N LEU A 320 -20.37 7.09 -15.19
CA LEU A 320 -21.49 6.40 -14.55
C LEU A 320 -22.48 5.81 -15.56
N LYS A 321 -22.84 6.54 -16.63
CA LYS A 321 -23.76 6.08 -17.68
C LYS A 321 -23.17 4.93 -18.49
N LYS A 322 -21.86 4.95 -18.78
CA LYS A 322 -21.15 3.81 -19.39
C LYS A 322 -21.09 2.60 -18.45
N ALA A 323 -20.90 2.82 -17.15
CA ALA A 323 -20.84 1.75 -16.17
C ALA A 323 -22.23 1.12 -15.89
N GLN A 324 -23.32 1.89 -15.97
CA GLN A 324 -24.69 1.39 -15.82
C GLN A 324 -25.17 0.52 -16.99
N LYS A 325 -24.63 0.71 -18.20
CA LYS A 325 -24.95 -0.16 -19.35
C LYS A 325 -24.37 -1.57 -19.22
N VAL A 326 -23.46 -1.81 -18.28
CA VAL A 326 -22.92 -3.13 -17.98
C VAL A 326 -23.73 -3.74 -16.84
N ALA A 327 -24.94 -4.21 -17.18
CA ALA A 327 -25.81 -4.93 -16.27
C ALA A 327 -25.11 -6.23 -15.83
N GLY A 328 -24.64 -6.28 -14.57
CA GLY A 328 -24.13 -7.51 -13.96
C GLY A 328 -23.03 -7.36 -12.92
N LEU A 329 -22.51 -6.16 -12.63
CA LEU A 329 -21.29 -6.05 -11.81
C LEU A 329 -21.31 -4.97 -10.71
N PRO A 330 -22.19 -5.09 -9.70
CA PRO A 330 -22.12 -4.23 -8.52
C PRO A 330 -20.77 -4.36 -7.77
N ASN A 331 -20.16 -5.55 -7.75
CA ASN A 331 -18.91 -5.78 -7.01
C ASN A 331 -17.64 -5.24 -7.71
N LYS A 332 -17.55 -5.26 -9.05
CA LYS A 332 -16.42 -4.60 -9.75
C LYS A 332 -16.58 -3.09 -9.75
N LEU A 333 -17.79 -2.56 -9.75
CA LEU A 333 -18.02 -1.12 -9.73
C LEU A 333 -17.60 -0.53 -8.39
N ALA A 334 -17.89 -1.20 -7.27
CA ALA A 334 -17.36 -0.83 -5.95
C ALA A 334 -15.82 -0.86 -5.92
N HIS A 335 -15.19 -1.87 -6.53
CA HIS A 335 -13.73 -1.97 -6.59
C HIS A 335 -13.11 -0.84 -7.45
N ILE A 336 -13.69 -0.57 -8.62
CA ILE A 336 -13.23 0.51 -9.51
C ILE A 336 -13.41 1.86 -8.83
N LEU A 337 -14.54 2.09 -8.16
CA LEU A 337 -14.79 3.33 -7.40
C LEU A 337 -13.77 3.48 -6.26
N ASN A 338 -13.43 2.41 -5.56
CA ASN A 338 -12.44 2.43 -4.47
C ASN A 338 -11.03 2.72 -5.00
N VAL A 339 -10.67 2.17 -6.16
CA VAL A 339 -9.38 2.45 -6.82
C VAL A 339 -9.30 3.91 -7.27
N ILE A 340 -10.37 4.43 -7.87
CA ILE A 340 -10.45 5.83 -8.30
C ILE A 340 -10.40 6.78 -7.11
N LEU A 341 -11.12 6.50 -6.02
CA LEU A 341 -11.09 7.29 -4.78
C LEU A 341 -9.71 7.27 -4.12
N ARG A 342 -9.01 6.12 -4.12
CA ARG A 342 -7.66 6.00 -3.58
C ARG A 342 -6.65 6.81 -4.41
N ARG A 343 -6.80 6.80 -5.74
CA ARG A 343 -5.98 7.61 -6.66
C ARG A 343 -6.25 9.10 -6.51
N LEU A 344 -7.51 9.51 -6.37
CA LEU A 344 -7.88 10.90 -6.08
C LEU A 344 -7.34 11.36 -4.73
N GLY A 345 -7.37 10.50 -3.69
CA GLY A 345 -6.76 10.81 -2.39
C GLY A 345 -5.25 11.05 -2.49
N GLY A 346 -4.54 10.27 -3.29
CA GLY A 346 -3.11 10.48 -3.56
C GLY A 346 -2.83 11.79 -4.29
N ILE A 347 -3.63 12.12 -5.31
CA ILE A 347 -3.48 13.37 -6.08
C ILE A 347 -3.79 14.60 -5.19
N ILE A 348 -4.82 14.53 -4.36
CA ILE A 348 -5.17 15.61 -3.42
C ILE A 348 -4.07 15.80 -2.38
N ASN A 349 -3.47 14.73 -1.85
CA ASN A 349 -2.34 14.83 -0.92
C ASN A 349 -1.10 15.47 -1.57
N ILE A 350 -0.85 15.20 -2.85
CA ILE A 350 0.27 15.81 -3.59
C ILE A 350 0.00 17.29 -3.84
N ILE A 351 -1.22 17.66 -4.23
CA ILE A 351 -1.61 19.06 -4.46
C ILE A 351 -1.61 19.87 -3.15
N LEU A 352 -1.94 19.25 -2.01
CA LEU A 352 -1.89 19.90 -0.70
C LEU A 352 -0.47 19.98 -0.09
N SER A 353 0.50 19.30 -0.71
CA SER A 353 1.91 19.28 -0.29
C SER A 353 2.79 20.24 -1.10
N ILE A 354 2.21 20.93 -2.09
CA ILE A 354 2.80 22.06 -2.82
C ILE A 354 2.15 23.32 -2.28
#